data_AF-A0A7W0A4B9-F1
#
_entry.id   AF-A0A7W0A4B9-F1
#
_cell.length_a   1.000
_cell.length_b   1.000
_cell.length_c   1.000
_cell.angle_alpha   90.00
_cell.angle_beta   90.00
_cell.angle_gamma   90.00
#
_symmetry.space_group_name_H-M   'P 1'
#
loop_
_entity.id
_entity.type
_entity.pdbx_description
1 polymer ?
#
loop_
_entity_poly.entity_id
_entity_poly.type
_entity_poly.pdbx_seq_one_letter_code
_entity_poly.pdbx_strand_id
1 'polypeptide(L)'
;MTSWIYIAIAVFVGVTSALQIAMLGAIARDRGAFEATWVSMLASLGGMAGVMLVMALTGSRPSLAHPFDHPAIYGFTTGIMAVALILASQGLPWYLALTGFLPVPYLLAASFIGPRIGLGVFLAGMIAGQLIGALGLDHVGAFGARTRAIDPVRVTGALVLLLGVLLVRGRR
;
A
#
# COMPACT_ATOMS: atom_id res chain seq x y z
N MET A 1 26.83 -5.57 -0.46
CA MET A 1 25.95 -5.04 -1.53
C MET A 1 24.46 -5.32 -1.26
N THR A 2 24.10 -6.44 -0.62
CA THR A 2 22.72 -6.88 -0.39
C THR A 2 21.85 -5.94 0.47
N SER A 3 22.43 -5.17 1.40
CA SER A 3 21.68 -4.25 2.27
C SER A 3 21.15 -3.00 1.58
N TRP A 4 21.85 -2.49 0.56
CA TRP A 4 21.42 -1.32 -0.20
C TRP A 4 20.19 -1.60 -1.06
N ILE A 5 20.09 -2.82 -1.58
CA ILE A 5 18.93 -3.28 -2.35
C ILE A 5 17.67 -3.25 -1.47
N TYR A 6 17.76 -3.70 -0.22
CA TYR A 6 16.62 -3.66 0.71
C TYR A 6 16.15 -2.25 1.05
N ILE A 7 17.07 -1.29 1.16
CA ILE A 7 16.73 0.12 1.38
C ILE A 7 16.05 0.71 0.15
N ALA A 8 16.57 0.41 -1.05
CA ALA A 8 15.94 0.83 -2.30
C ALA A 8 14.53 0.25 -2.43
N ILE A 9 14.32 -1.01 -2.06
CA ILE A 9 12.99 -1.62 -2.02
C ILE A 9 12.09 -0.92 -1.00
N ALA A 10 12.58 -0.62 0.21
CA ALA A 10 11.79 0.11 1.21
C ALA A 10 11.35 1.50 0.72
N VAL A 11 12.24 2.23 0.05
CA VAL A 11 11.92 3.52 -0.59
C VAL A 11 10.89 3.33 -1.70
N PHE A 12 11.04 2.32 -2.56
CA PHE A 12 10.08 2.03 -3.62
C PHE A 12 8.69 1.69 -3.09
N VAL A 13 8.63 0.86 -2.04
CA VAL A 13 7.39 0.53 -1.33
C VAL A 13 6.77 1.79 -0.72
N GLY A 14 7.58 2.72 -0.21
CA GLY A 14 7.12 4.03 0.24
C GLY A 14 6.41 4.82 -0.87
N VAL A 15 6.96 4.85 -2.08
CA VAL A 15 6.32 5.49 -3.24
C VAL A 15 4.96 4.86 -3.55
N THR A 16 4.86 3.53 -3.51
CA THR A 16 3.57 2.84 -3.71
C THR A 16 2.55 3.15 -2.62
N SER A 17 3.00 3.37 -1.37
CA SER A 17 2.11 3.80 -0.28
C SER A 17 1.61 5.24 -0.48
N ALA A 18 2.45 6.15 -1.01
CA ALA A 18 1.99 7.48 -1.39
C ALA A 18 0.95 7.45 -2.51
N LEU A 19 1.13 6.55 -3.49
CA LEU A 19 0.14 6.32 -4.55
C LEU A 19 -1.21 5.88 -3.97
N GLN A 20 -1.20 4.96 -3.00
CA GLN A 20 -2.42 4.51 -2.31
C GLN A 20 -3.13 5.69 -1.63
N ILE A 21 -2.40 6.52 -0.88
CA ILE A 21 -2.95 7.67 -0.18
C ILE A 21 -3.54 8.68 -1.17
N ALA A 22 -2.87 8.92 -2.30
CA ALA A 22 -3.35 9.85 -3.33
C ALA A 22 -4.64 9.35 -3.99
N MET A 23 -4.73 8.06 -4.33
CA MET A 23 -5.93 7.46 -4.88
C MET A 23 -7.09 7.44 -3.87
N LEU A 24 -6.81 7.13 -2.60
CA LEU A 24 -7.80 7.22 -1.53
C LEU A 24 -8.33 8.65 -1.39
N GLY A 25 -7.44 9.64 -1.45
CA GLY A 25 -7.80 11.06 -1.47
C GLY A 25 -8.65 11.45 -2.68
N ALA A 26 -8.49 10.78 -3.82
CA ALA A 26 -9.34 11.00 -5.00
C ALA A 26 -10.77 10.49 -4.77
N ILE A 27 -10.92 9.26 -4.28
CA ILE A 27 -12.24 8.71 -3.90
C ILE A 27 -12.89 9.60 -2.85
N ALA A 28 -12.10 10.09 -1.87
CA ALA A 28 -12.61 10.94 -0.80
C ALA A 28 -13.11 12.31 -1.27
N ARG A 29 -12.59 12.84 -2.38
CA ARG A 29 -13.10 14.09 -2.98
C ARG A 29 -14.46 13.90 -3.63
N ASP A 30 -14.70 12.73 -4.23
CA ASP A 30 -15.95 12.45 -4.96
C ASP A 30 -17.06 11.94 -4.03
N ARG A 31 -16.70 11.15 -3.02
CA ARG A 31 -17.64 10.37 -2.18
C ARG A 31 -17.49 10.57 -0.67
N GLY A 32 -16.55 11.41 -0.24
CA GLY A 32 -16.23 11.60 1.17
C GLY A 32 -15.26 10.56 1.72
N ALA A 33 -14.57 10.93 2.81
CA ALA A 33 -13.48 10.15 3.38
C ALA A 33 -13.91 8.76 3.91
N PHE A 34 -15.12 8.66 4.44
CA PHE A 34 -15.63 7.41 4.99
C PHE A 34 -15.91 6.38 3.89
N GLU A 35 -16.55 6.79 2.79
CA GLU A 35 -16.82 5.92 1.64
C GLU A 35 -15.51 5.48 0.96
N ALA A 36 -14.53 6.38 0.84
CA ALA A 36 -13.21 6.05 0.31
C ALA A 36 -12.52 4.95 1.12
N THR A 37 -12.55 5.09 2.45
CA THR A 37 -11.96 4.12 3.37
C THR A 37 -12.72 2.79 3.29
N TRP A 38 -14.05 2.83 3.24
CA TRP A 38 -14.90 1.65 3.10
C TRP A 38 -14.61 0.86 1.81
N VAL A 39 -14.54 1.54 0.65
CA VAL A 39 -14.20 0.91 -0.63
C VAL A 39 -12.80 0.29 -0.58
N SER A 40 -11.82 1.00 -0.01
CA SER A 40 -10.46 0.47 0.16
C SER A 40 -10.43 -0.76 1.07
N MET A 41 -11.18 -0.75 2.18
CA MET A 41 -11.27 -1.87 3.11
C MET A 41 -11.88 -3.10 2.44
N LEU A 42 -12.98 -2.94 1.70
CA LEU A 42 -13.62 -4.02 0.95
C LEU A 42 -12.67 -4.62 -0.09
N ALA A 43 -11.93 -3.78 -0.81
CA ALA A 43 -10.95 -4.23 -1.79
C ALA A 43 -9.78 -4.99 -1.14
N SER A 44 -9.25 -4.49 -0.02
CA SER A 44 -8.17 -5.18 0.71
C SER A 44 -8.62 -6.53 1.29
N LEU A 45 -9.77 -6.54 1.97
CA LEU A 45 -10.31 -7.74 2.62
C LEU A 45 -10.73 -8.80 1.59
N GLY A 46 -11.49 -8.39 0.58
CA GLY A 46 -11.89 -9.28 -0.52
C GLY A 46 -10.70 -9.80 -1.31
N GLY A 47 -9.70 -8.94 -1.54
CA GLY A 47 -8.46 -9.29 -2.18
C GLY A 47 -7.67 -10.37 -1.44
N MET A 48 -7.45 -10.16 -0.14
CA MET A 48 -6.74 -11.13 0.70
C MET A 48 -7.52 -12.44 0.82
N ALA A 49 -8.83 -12.39 1.04
CA ALA A 49 -9.69 -13.57 1.07
C ALA A 49 -9.60 -14.36 -0.26
N GLY A 50 -9.55 -13.66 -1.39
CA GLY A 50 -9.38 -14.27 -2.71
C GLY A 50 -8.04 -14.97 -2.87
N VAL A 51 -6.94 -14.36 -2.41
CA VAL A 51 -5.62 -15.01 -2.37
C VAL A 51 -5.66 -16.26 -1.51
N MET A 52 -6.28 -16.20 -0.32
CA MET A 52 -6.41 -17.36 0.56
C MET A 52 -7.26 -18.47 -0.04
N LEU A 53 -8.33 -18.14 -0.77
CA LEU A 53 -9.12 -19.10 -1.53
C LEU A 53 -8.26 -19.80 -2.60
N VAL A 54 -7.49 -19.04 -3.38
CA VAL A 54 -6.59 -19.60 -4.40
C VAL A 54 -5.54 -20.52 -3.76
N MET A 55 -4.94 -20.12 -2.64
CA MET A 55 -3.99 -20.97 -1.89
C MET A 55 -4.65 -22.26 -1.38
N ALA A 56 -5.88 -22.17 -0.87
CA ALA A 56 -6.63 -23.33 -0.40
C ALA A 56 -6.99 -24.30 -1.55
N LEU A 57 -7.33 -23.77 -2.73
CA LEU A 57 -7.63 -24.57 -3.93
C LEU A 57 -6.37 -25.19 -4.58
N THR A 58 -5.21 -24.54 -4.46
CA THR A 58 -3.93 -25.02 -5.00
C THR A 58 -3.18 -25.96 -4.05
N GLY A 59 -3.81 -26.37 -2.94
CA GLY A 59 -3.29 -27.40 -2.03
C GLY A 59 -2.42 -26.87 -0.87
N SER A 60 -2.16 -25.56 -0.81
CA SER A 60 -1.44 -24.91 0.30
C SER A 60 -2.44 -24.40 1.33
N ARG A 61 -3.03 -25.31 2.11
CA ARG A 61 -4.04 -24.93 3.12
C ARG A 61 -3.43 -23.98 4.16
N PRO A 62 -4.00 -22.78 4.36
CA PRO A 62 -3.56 -21.89 5.42
C PRO A 62 -3.74 -22.58 6.77
N SER A 63 -2.68 -22.66 7.58
CA SER A 63 -2.72 -23.33 8.89
C SER A 63 -3.44 -22.46 9.94
N LEU A 64 -4.71 -22.16 9.71
CA LEU A 64 -5.56 -21.41 10.63
C LEU A 64 -6.34 -22.34 11.56
N ALA A 65 -6.72 -21.84 12.74
CA ALA A 65 -7.56 -22.57 13.67
C ALA A 65 -8.93 -22.87 13.05
N HIS A 66 -9.44 -24.08 13.27
CA HIS A 66 -10.78 -24.45 12.87
C HIS A 66 -11.80 -23.46 13.48
N PRO A 67 -12.74 -22.89 12.69
CA PRO A 67 -13.20 -23.32 11.37
C PRO A 67 -12.54 -22.64 10.16
N PHE A 68 -11.59 -21.73 10.34
CA PHE A 68 -11.01 -20.94 9.24
C PHE A 68 -10.12 -21.74 8.28
N ASP A 69 -9.86 -23.03 8.52
CA ASP A 69 -9.14 -23.91 7.59
C ASP A 69 -9.99 -24.31 6.35
N HIS A 70 -11.32 -24.13 6.41
CA HIS A 70 -12.21 -24.59 5.34
C HIS A 70 -12.20 -23.66 4.10
N PRO A 71 -11.94 -24.18 2.89
CA PRO A 71 -11.93 -23.40 1.65
C PRO A 71 -13.28 -22.70 1.37
N ALA A 72 -14.39 -23.28 1.84
CA ALA A 72 -15.71 -22.70 1.71
C ALA A 72 -15.86 -21.34 2.40
N ILE A 73 -15.17 -21.12 3.52
CA ILE A 73 -15.22 -19.84 4.25
C ILE A 73 -14.50 -18.75 3.48
N TYR A 74 -13.33 -19.05 2.90
CA TYR A 74 -12.62 -18.11 2.03
C TYR A 74 -13.43 -17.81 0.77
N GLY A 75 -14.08 -18.81 0.18
CA GLY A 75 -14.97 -18.63 -0.97
C GLY A 75 -16.14 -17.70 -0.66
N PHE A 76 -16.84 -17.98 0.44
CA PHE A 76 -17.99 -17.19 0.88
C PHE A 76 -17.61 -15.75 1.23
N THR A 77 -16.55 -15.54 2.00
CA THR A 77 -16.06 -14.20 2.38
C THR A 77 -15.57 -13.42 1.17
N THR A 78 -14.83 -14.06 0.26
CA THR A 78 -14.42 -13.43 -1.02
C THR A 78 -15.63 -13.03 -1.84
N GLY A 79 -16.62 -13.91 -1.98
CA GLY A 79 -17.85 -13.63 -2.73
C GLY A 79 -18.61 -12.44 -2.17
N ILE A 80 -18.84 -12.39 -0.85
CA ILE A 80 -19.53 -11.27 -0.20
C ILE A 80 -18.75 -9.97 -0.37
N MET A 81 -17.44 -9.98 -0.10
CA MET A 81 -16.61 -8.78 -0.22
C MET A 81 -16.51 -8.30 -1.67
N ALA A 82 -16.45 -9.21 -2.64
CA ALA A 82 -16.45 -8.86 -4.06
C ALA A 82 -17.78 -8.21 -4.49
N VAL A 83 -18.92 -8.78 -4.07
CA VAL A 83 -20.24 -8.18 -4.34
C VAL A 83 -20.34 -6.81 -3.67
N ALA A 84 -19.97 -6.70 -2.39
CA ALA A 84 -19.98 -5.43 -1.67
C ALA A 84 -19.07 -4.39 -2.33
N LEU A 85 -17.88 -4.79 -2.81
CA LEU A 85 -16.96 -3.92 -3.52
C LEU A 85 -17.55 -3.45 -4.85
N ILE A 86 -18.16 -4.35 -5.63
CA ILE A 86 -18.80 -4.01 -6.91
C ILE A 86 -19.91 -2.99 -6.67
N LEU A 87 -20.76 -3.21 -5.66
CA LEU A 87 -21.83 -2.30 -5.30
C LEU A 87 -21.30 -0.94 -4.81
N ALA A 88 -20.28 -0.93 -3.95
CA ALA A 88 -19.70 0.29 -3.40
C ALA A 88 -18.90 1.10 -4.44
N SER A 89 -18.32 0.43 -5.44
CA SER A 89 -17.53 1.06 -6.51
C SER A 89 -18.37 1.54 -7.71
N GLN A 90 -19.69 1.31 -7.71
CA GLN A 90 -20.55 1.77 -8.81
C GLN A 90 -20.48 3.29 -8.96
N GLY A 91 -19.99 3.77 -10.09
CA GLY A 91 -19.81 5.21 -10.37
C GLY A 91 -18.44 5.77 -9.99
N LEU A 92 -17.51 4.95 -9.50
CA LEU A 92 -16.08 5.28 -9.41
C LEU A 92 -15.32 4.70 -10.61
N PRO A 93 -14.22 5.35 -11.04
CA PRO A 93 -13.30 4.74 -11.99
C PRO A 93 -12.77 3.39 -11.46
N TRP A 94 -12.78 2.36 -12.30
CA TRP A 94 -12.39 0.98 -11.93
C TRP A 94 -10.99 0.90 -11.31
N TYR A 95 -10.05 1.75 -11.75
CA TYR A 95 -8.68 1.77 -11.23
C TYR A 95 -8.62 2.21 -9.77
N LEU A 96 -9.59 2.99 -9.27
CA LEU A 96 -9.66 3.37 -7.86
C LEU A 96 -10.11 2.22 -6.96
N ALA A 97 -10.77 1.19 -7.50
CA ALA A 97 -11.05 -0.03 -6.75
C ALA A 97 -9.77 -0.83 -6.44
N LEU A 98 -8.71 -0.66 -7.24
CA LEU A 98 -7.42 -1.31 -7.00
C LEU A 98 -6.68 -0.76 -5.77
N THR A 99 -7.10 0.39 -5.23
CA THR A 99 -6.48 1.02 -4.05
C THR A 99 -6.33 0.08 -2.87
N GLY A 100 -7.29 -0.81 -2.63
CA GLY A 100 -7.23 -1.78 -1.54
C GLY A 100 -6.15 -2.86 -1.72
N PHE A 101 -5.58 -3.04 -2.91
CA PHE A 101 -4.49 -3.98 -3.15
C PHE A 101 -3.11 -3.34 -3.04
N LEU A 102 -3.01 -2.01 -3.09
CA LEU A 102 -1.74 -1.29 -2.96
C LEU A 102 -1.02 -1.45 -1.59
N PRO A 103 -1.68 -1.79 -0.46
CA PRO A 103 -0.98 -2.16 0.77
C PRO A 103 -0.17 -3.45 0.69
N VAL A 104 -0.46 -4.35 -0.25
CA VAL A 104 0.14 -5.71 -0.26
C VAL A 104 1.68 -5.67 -0.35
N PRO A 105 2.30 -4.91 -1.28
CA PRO A 105 3.76 -4.73 -1.30
C PRO A 105 4.33 -4.21 0.01
N TYR A 106 3.61 -3.32 0.70
CA TYR A 106 4.02 -2.80 2.01
C TYR A 106 4.07 -3.87 3.07
N LEU A 107 3.01 -4.67 3.20
CA LEU A 107 2.94 -5.72 4.20
C LEU A 107 4.00 -6.81 3.96
N LEU A 108 4.24 -7.16 2.69
CA LEU A 108 5.29 -8.09 2.30
C LEU A 108 6.68 -7.54 2.63
N ALA A 109 6.95 -6.28 2.23
CA ALA A 109 8.22 -5.64 2.54
C ALA A 109 8.46 -5.51 4.05
N ALA A 110 7.45 -5.11 4.82
CA ALA A 110 7.55 -5.01 6.27
C ALA A 110 7.89 -6.37 6.91
N SER A 111 7.26 -7.46 6.44
CA SER A 111 7.48 -8.80 6.98
C SER A 111 8.84 -9.40 6.62
N PHE A 112 9.31 -9.21 5.38
CA PHE A 112 10.56 -9.82 4.90
C PHE A 112 11.80 -8.94 5.10
N ILE A 113 11.66 -7.63 4.92
CA ILE A 113 12.76 -6.67 4.90
C ILE A 113 12.95 -6.02 6.27
N GLY A 114 11.86 -5.71 6.97
CA GLY A 114 11.88 -5.09 8.31
C GLY A 114 12.84 -5.79 9.28
N PRO A 115 12.77 -7.12 9.45
CA PRO A 115 13.69 -7.86 10.32
C PRO A 115 15.15 -7.88 9.83
N ARG A 116 15.42 -7.66 8.53
CA ARG A 116 16.76 -7.77 7.93
C ARG A 116 17.59 -6.50 8.02
N ILE A 117 16.95 -5.33 7.90
CA ILE A 117 17.64 -4.03 7.92
C ILE A 117 17.40 -3.23 9.21
N GLY A 118 16.54 -3.74 10.09
CA GLY A 118 16.11 -3.07 11.31
C GLY A 118 14.92 -2.14 11.07
N LEU A 119 14.01 -2.12 12.04
CA LEU A 119 12.74 -1.38 11.96
C LEU A 119 12.97 0.13 11.71
N GLY A 120 13.97 0.73 12.35
CA GLY A 120 14.29 2.15 12.19
C GLY A 120 14.68 2.51 10.76
N VAL A 121 15.57 1.72 10.13
CA VAL A 121 16.02 1.96 8.75
C VAL A 121 14.88 1.70 7.77
N PHE A 122 14.07 0.67 8.00
CA PHE A 122 12.92 0.35 7.18
C PHE A 122 11.88 1.48 7.18
N LEU A 123 11.48 1.95 8.36
CA LEU A 123 10.50 3.03 8.50
C LEU A 123 11.05 4.35 7.92
N ALA A 124 12.31 4.68 8.17
CA ALA A 124 12.93 5.87 7.60
C ALA A 124 12.94 5.82 6.06
N GLY A 125 13.32 4.68 5.48
CA GLY A 125 13.30 4.46 4.02
C GLY A 125 11.88 4.56 3.44
N MET A 126 10.90 3.96 4.12
CA MET A 126 9.49 4.04 3.75
C MET A 126 8.98 5.48 3.71
N ILE A 127 9.22 6.27 4.76
CA ILE A 127 8.80 7.67 4.85
C ILE A 127 9.50 8.51 3.77
N ALA A 128 10.77 8.21 3.48
CA ALA A 128 11.51 8.84 2.37
C ALA A 128 10.81 8.60 1.04
N GLY A 129 10.50 7.35 0.75
CA GLY A 129 9.76 6.95 -0.45
C GLY A 129 8.39 7.60 -0.53
N GLN A 130 7.65 7.62 0.58
CA GLN A 130 6.33 8.24 0.64
C GLN A 130 6.39 9.74 0.31
N LEU A 131 7.34 10.47 0.87
CA LEU A 131 7.52 11.89 0.58
C LEU A 131 7.92 12.14 -0.88
N ILE A 132 8.87 11.37 -1.41
CA ILE A 132 9.29 11.47 -2.82
C ILE A 132 8.12 11.18 -3.75
N GLY A 133 7.37 10.11 -3.49
CA GLY A 133 6.18 9.75 -4.25
C GLY A 133 5.10 10.83 -4.18
N ALA A 134 4.83 11.36 -2.98
CA ALA A 134 3.87 12.44 -2.79
C ALA A 134 4.26 13.71 -3.55
N LEU A 135 5.54 14.07 -3.58
CA LEU A 135 6.02 15.22 -4.36
C LEU A 135 5.80 15.04 -5.87
N GLY A 136 6.11 13.85 -6.39
CA GLY A 136 5.87 13.54 -7.80
C GLY A 136 4.38 13.59 -8.15
N LEU A 137 3.53 12.99 -7.31
CA LEU A 137 2.07 12.96 -7.50
C LEU A 137 1.44 14.35 -7.39
N ASP A 138 1.87 15.15 -6.41
CA ASP A 138 1.45 16.55 -6.22
C ASP A 138 1.82 17.41 -7.43
N HIS A 139 2.99 17.17 -8.03
CA HIS A 139 3.48 17.95 -9.17
C HIS A 139 2.64 17.72 -10.43
N VAL A 140 2.32 16.46 -10.72
CA VAL A 140 1.50 16.10 -11.89
C VAL A 140 0.01 16.32 -11.67
N GLY A 141 -0.43 16.63 -10.44
CA GLY A 141 -1.85 16.76 -10.10
C GLY A 141 -2.59 15.42 -10.20
N ALA A 142 -1.93 14.33 -9.79
CA ALA A 142 -2.45 12.99 -9.98
C ALA A 142 -3.87 12.82 -9.40
N PHE A 143 -4.71 12.07 -10.11
CA PHE A 143 -6.09 11.75 -9.73
C PHE A 143 -7.00 12.97 -9.49
N GLY A 144 -6.74 14.08 -10.18
CA GLY A 144 -7.53 15.32 -10.04
C GLY A 144 -7.19 16.11 -8.77
N ALA A 145 -6.03 15.86 -8.16
CA ALA A 145 -5.53 16.69 -7.07
C ALA A 145 -5.09 18.07 -7.60
N ARG A 146 -5.14 19.09 -6.74
CA ARG A 146 -4.62 20.43 -7.08
C ARG A 146 -3.11 20.31 -7.33
N THR A 147 -2.68 20.66 -8.55
CA THR A 147 -1.27 20.71 -8.90
C THR A 147 -0.54 21.66 -7.95
N ARG A 148 0.55 21.16 -7.36
CA ARG A 148 1.45 21.98 -6.54
C ARG A 148 2.79 22.04 -7.25
N ALA A 149 3.29 23.25 -7.46
CA ALA A 149 4.62 23.44 -7.99
C ALA A 149 5.65 22.73 -7.09
N ILE A 150 6.67 22.14 -7.71
CA ILE A 150 7.78 21.57 -6.96
C ILE A 150 8.54 22.73 -6.32
N ASP A 151 8.47 22.80 -5.00
CA ASP A 151 9.21 23.76 -4.20
C ASP A 151 10.64 23.20 -3.96
N PRO A 152 11.71 23.95 -4.31
CA PRO A 152 13.09 23.59 -4.01
C PRO A 152 13.31 23.20 -2.54
N VAL A 153 12.57 23.79 -1.61
CA VAL A 153 12.63 23.45 -0.17
C VAL A 153 12.12 22.03 0.07
N ARG A 154 11.03 21.62 -0.57
CA ARG A 154 10.48 20.26 -0.44
C ARG A 154 11.40 19.22 -1.05
N VAL A 155 12.05 19.53 -2.18
CA VAL A 155 13.07 18.66 -2.80
C VAL A 155 14.26 18.51 -1.86
N THR A 156 14.74 19.61 -1.29
CA THR A 156 15.84 19.59 -0.32
C THR A 156 15.46 18.77 0.92
N GLY A 157 14.24 18.91 1.44
CA GLY A 157 13.71 18.10 2.53
C GLY A 157 13.72 16.60 2.22
N ALA A 158 13.31 16.21 1.00
CA ALA A 158 13.36 14.81 0.57
C ALA A 158 14.81 14.27 0.50
N LEU A 159 15.76 15.07 -0.01
CA LEU A 159 17.17 14.72 -0.03
C LEU A 159 17.76 14.58 1.39
N VAL A 160 17.44 15.52 2.29
CA VAL A 160 17.83 15.45 3.70
C VAL A 160 17.26 14.21 4.38
N LEU A 161 16.01 13.85 4.05
CA LEU A 161 15.40 12.66 4.63
C LEU A 161 16.08 11.38 4.13
N LEU A 162 16.43 11.30 2.84
CA LEU A 162 17.25 10.20 2.30
C LEU A 162 18.62 10.12 3.00
N LEU A 163 19.30 11.25 3.23
CA LEU A 163 20.52 11.30 4.03
C LEU A 163 20.26 10.81 5.47
N GLY A 164 19.13 11.18 6.06
CA GLY A 164 18.66 10.68 7.34
C GLY A 164 18.54 9.16 7.38
N VAL A 165 18.00 8.52 6.33
CA VAL A 165 17.97 7.04 6.21
C VAL A 165 19.38 6.45 6.27
N LEU A 166 20.35 7.07 5.58
CA LEU A 166 21.74 6.63 5.60
C LEU A 166 22.38 6.77 6.98
N LEU A 167 22.08 7.87 7.68
CA LEU A 167 22.56 8.11 9.04
C LEU A 167 21.96 7.12 10.05
N VAL A 168 20.65 6.86 9.96
CA VAL A 168 19.92 5.90 10.82
C VAL A 168 20.45 4.49 10.64
N ARG A 169 20.84 4.11 9.42
CA ARG A 169 21.50 2.83 9.16
C ARG A 169 22.84 2.72 9.89
N GLY A 170 23.60 3.80 9.96
CA GLY A 170 24.97 3.80 10.45
C GLY A 170 25.94 3.02 9.54
N ARG A 171 27.24 3.03 9.88
CA ARG A 171 28.32 2.36 9.11
C ARG A 171 28.43 0.83 9.35
N ARG A 172 27.34 0.16 9.76
CA ARG A 172 27.36 -1.30 9.94
C ARG A 172 27.04 -2.04 8.64
#